data_AF-R1DLK0-F1
#
_entry.id   AF-R1DLK0-F1
#
_cell.length_a   1.000
_cell.length_b   1.000
_cell.length_c   1.000
_cell.angle_alpha   90.00
_cell.angle_beta   90.00
_cell.angle_gamma   90.00
#
_symmetry.space_group_name_H-M   'P 1'
#
loop_
_entity.id
_entity.type
_entity.pdbx_description
1 polymer ?
#
loop_
_entity_poly.entity_id
_entity_poly.type
_entity_poly.pdbx_seq_one_letter_code
_entity_poly.pdbx_strand_id
1 'polypeptide(L)'
;MSKRAREPRTTRAASAAKRTASAVAPVAAKTAIAALALSARAPQPLFALADEDSLVPGVVLRRPSARNKSPYVGDVQLSDGRVAIAHMPSMDMGGKCVPGAAVLLKTQIDKATKLPIGPDVVGKYGTPKCEFILKLLRCTEPENASAAGGGCWVGAHPSLGEKAANALIAGGSLESELGEIAKIEREVPNVAGTDMRCDFLLTHRDRSKTILEVKTVVDTDYDPAISPPERFPNRKCVFLGKGSPYARAAIFPWGNSNQKGPDGEKVVSARAIKHVRELTAIARGEKREAPPEGTKAESSPPLRACVLFIVVRSDATYFRPNEEACPSFARYLREAQQAGVRVLARRVRWGEEAIKGEALGAAIDDGPLRVELSEGSVD
;
A
#
# COMPACT_ATOMS: atom_id res chain seq x y z
N MET A 1 -75.95 -14.91 -63.25
CA MET A 1 -75.05 -14.85 -62.07
C MET A 1 -73.64 -14.67 -62.64
N SER A 2 -72.96 -13.52 -62.59
CA SER A 2 -72.48 -12.71 -61.44
C SER A 2 -71.37 -13.42 -60.64
N LYS A 3 -70.13 -12.91 -60.50
CA LYS A 3 -69.49 -11.66 -61.00
C LYS A 3 -67.93 -11.78 -61.05
N ARG A 4 -67.31 -10.87 -61.82
CA ARG A 4 -65.92 -10.30 -61.79
C ARG A 4 -65.17 -10.38 -60.43
N ALA A 5 -63.83 -10.30 -60.28
CA ALA A 5 -62.58 -10.32 -61.10
C ALA A 5 -61.36 -10.34 -60.09
N ARG A 6 -60.06 -10.07 -60.34
CA ARG A 6 -59.25 -9.52 -61.46
C ARG A 6 -57.74 -9.91 -61.30
N GLU A 7 -56.97 -9.81 -62.39
CA GLU A 7 -55.49 -9.91 -62.54
C GLU A 7 -54.76 -8.52 -62.36
N PRO A 8 -53.41 -8.33 -62.58
CA PRO A 8 -52.27 -9.26 -62.83
C PRO A 8 -50.90 -8.89 -62.16
N ARG A 9 -49.79 -9.53 -62.62
CA ARG A 9 -48.36 -9.06 -62.71
C ARG A 9 -47.35 -9.43 -61.59
N THR A 10 -46.05 -9.68 -61.83
CA THR A 10 -45.22 -9.93 -63.06
C THR A 10 -43.82 -10.49 -62.72
N THR A 11 -43.29 -11.42 -63.56
CA THR A 11 -41.86 -11.65 -63.96
C THR A 11 -40.73 -11.85 -62.92
N ARG A 12 -39.56 -12.45 -63.23
CA ARG A 12 -39.10 -13.50 -64.19
C ARG A 12 -37.63 -13.81 -63.82
N ALA A 13 -37.16 -15.06 -63.97
CA ALA A 13 -35.81 -15.49 -63.54
C ALA A 13 -34.68 -15.29 -64.58
N ALA A 14 -33.47 -15.04 -64.08
CA ALA A 14 -32.13 -15.12 -64.71
C ALA A 14 -31.08 -14.75 -63.62
N SER A 15 -29.77 -15.03 -63.70
CA SER A 15 -28.95 -16.07 -64.34
C SER A 15 -27.56 -16.02 -63.69
N ALA A 16 -26.75 -17.09 -63.74
CA ALA A 16 -25.43 -17.13 -63.10
C ALA A 16 -24.32 -16.48 -63.95
N ALA A 17 -23.34 -15.82 -63.31
CA ALA A 17 -22.11 -15.34 -63.94
C ALA A 17 -20.92 -15.45 -62.99
N LYS A 18 -19.79 -16.02 -63.46
CA LYS A 18 -18.52 -16.03 -62.71
C LYS A 18 -17.91 -14.62 -62.71
N ARG A 19 -17.29 -14.22 -61.59
CA ARG A 19 -16.25 -13.18 -61.55
C ARG A 19 -15.10 -13.61 -60.63
N THR A 20 -13.88 -13.55 -61.16
CA THR A 20 -12.63 -13.68 -60.42
C THR A 20 -12.30 -12.35 -59.74
N ALA A 21 -12.10 -12.35 -58.42
CA ALA A 21 -11.66 -11.17 -57.68
C ALA A 21 -10.12 -11.13 -57.58
N SER A 22 -9.52 -9.95 -57.76
CA SER A 22 -8.07 -9.76 -57.63
C SER A 22 -7.65 -9.67 -56.16
N ALA A 23 -6.49 -10.23 -55.83
CA ALA A 23 -5.94 -10.19 -54.48
C ALA A 23 -5.19 -8.87 -54.23
N VAL A 24 -5.78 -7.98 -53.43
CA VAL A 24 -5.10 -6.78 -52.89
C VAL A 24 -4.76 -7.04 -51.43
N ALA A 25 -3.48 -7.13 -51.09
CA ALA A 25 -3.03 -7.41 -49.74
C ALA A 25 -3.12 -6.15 -48.83
N PRO A 26 -3.64 -6.26 -47.59
CA PRO A 26 -3.77 -5.12 -46.69
C PRO A 26 -2.42 -4.70 -46.09
N VAL A 27 -1.86 -3.60 -46.57
CA VAL A 27 -0.58 -3.02 -46.09
C VAL A 27 -0.65 -2.57 -44.61
N ALA A 28 -1.86 -2.31 -44.10
CA ALA A 28 -2.10 -1.79 -42.75
C ALA A 28 -1.58 -2.68 -41.59
N ALA A 29 -1.36 -3.98 -41.80
CA ALA A 29 -0.99 -4.91 -40.74
C ALA A 29 0.46 -4.73 -40.21
N LYS A 30 1.37 -4.13 -40.99
CA LYS A 30 2.80 -4.07 -40.61
C LYS A 30 3.14 -2.95 -39.62
N THR A 31 2.39 -1.85 -39.60
CA THR A 31 2.69 -0.71 -38.71
C THR A 31 2.32 -0.97 -37.24
N ALA A 32 1.31 -1.80 -37.00
CA ALA A 32 0.84 -2.12 -35.64
C ALA A 32 1.81 -3.02 -34.84
N ILE A 33 2.58 -3.87 -35.52
CA ILE A 33 3.45 -4.86 -34.86
C ILE A 33 4.73 -4.22 -34.29
N ALA A 34 5.18 -3.10 -34.87
CA ALA A 34 6.36 -2.37 -34.40
C ALA A 34 6.20 -1.76 -32.99
N ALA A 35 4.97 -1.55 -32.51
CA ALA A 35 4.69 -1.01 -31.18
C ALA A 35 4.76 -2.06 -30.05
N LEU A 36 4.77 -3.35 -30.37
CA LEU A 36 4.69 -4.46 -29.42
C LEU A 36 6.04 -5.16 -29.16
N ALA A 37 7.14 -4.48 -29.52
CA ALA A 37 8.52 -4.94 -29.32
C ALA A 37 9.39 -3.93 -28.56
N LEU A 38 8.80 -3.09 -27.69
CA LEU A 38 9.56 -2.66 -26.52
C LEU A 38 9.90 -3.93 -25.73
N SER A 39 11.18 -4.25 -25.62
CA SER A 39 11.65 -5.25 -24.68
C SER A 39 11.08 -4.91 -23.31
N ALA A 40 10.32 -5.84 -22.72
CA ALA A 40 9.69 -5.69 -21.41
C ALA A 40 10.76 -5.71 -20.31
N ARG A 41 11.54 -4.62 -20.23
CA ARG A 41 12.52 -4.37 -19.19
C ARG A 41 11.81 -4.47 -17.86
N ALA A 42 12.28 -5.36 -16.99
CA ALA A 42 11.71 -5.55 -15.66
C ALA A 42 11.54 -4.18 -14.96
N PRO A 43 10.39 -3.93 -14.32
CA PRO A 43 10.07 -2.63 -13.76
C PRO A 43 11.21 -2.18 -12.85
N GLN A 44 11.74 -0.97 -13.09
CA GLN A 44 12.82 -0.46 -12.26
C GLN A 44 12.30 -0.34 -10.83
N PRO A 45 12.99 -0.91 -9.84
CA PRO A 45 12.49 -0.91 -8.48
C PRO A 45 12.45 0.52 -7.93
N LEU A 46 11.40 0.83 -7.17
CA LEU A 46 11.26 2.07 -6.41
C LEU A 46 12.48 2.31 -5.51
N PHE A 47 13.06 1.23 -4.98
CA PHE A 47 14.36 1.20 -4.31
C PHE A 47 14.79 -0.25 -4.02
N ALA A 48 16.09 -0.46 -3.79
CA ALA A 48 16.58 -1.66 -3.11
C ALA A 48 16.54 -1.51 -1.57
N LEU A 49 16.48 -2.65 -0.88
CA LEU A 49 16.81 -2.78 0.55
C LEU A 49 18.24 -3.32 0.76
N ALA A 50 18.69 -4.18 -0.16
CA ALA A 50 20.08 -4.56 -0.31
C ALA A 50 20.81 -3.48 -1.13
N ASP A 51 21.64 -2.72 -0.44
CA ASP A 51 22.77 -2.00 -1.04
C ASP A 51 24.04 -2.81 -0.64
N GLU A 52 25.25 -2.23 -0.67
CA GLU A 52 26.50 -2.98 -0.42
C GLU A 52 26.56 -3.74 0.93
N ASP A 53 25.86 -3.24 1.97
CA ASP A 53 25.48 -4.04 3.14
C ASP A 53 24.26 -4.93 2.81
N SER A 54 24.51 -6.22 2.59
CA SER A 54 23.52 -7.21 2.20
C SER A 54 22.40 -7.43 3.23
N LEU A 55 21.23 -7.88 2.75
CA LEU A 55 20.14 -8.31 3.62
C LEU A 55 20.54 -9.60 4.36
N VAL A 56 20.46 -9.58 5.68
CA VAL A 56 20.80 -10.74 6.51
C VAL A 56 19.54 -11.60 6.70
N PRO A 57 19.51 -12.85 6.24
CA PRO A 57 18.38 -13.75 6.47
C PRO A 57 18.38 -14.27 7.90
N GLY A 58 17.19 -14.56 8.41
CA GLY A 58 17.02 -15.20 9.71
C GLY A 58 15.62 -15.77 9.92
N VAL A 59 15.41 -16.33 11.11
CA VAL A 59 14.14 -16.93 11.55
C VAL A 59 13.76 -16.36 12.91
N VAL A 60 12.52 -15.92 13.09
CA VAL A 60 12.03 -15.47 14.40
C VAL A 60 12.00 -16.63 15.39
N LEU A 61 12.57 -16.44 16.58
CA LEU A 61 12.49 -17.41 17.68
C LEU A 61 11.42 -17.03 18.71
N ARG A 62 11.28 -15.74 19.02
CA ARG A 62 10.23 -15.20 19.91
C ARG A 62 10.14 -13.68 19.86
N ARG A 63 8.96 -13.16 20.18
CA ARG A 63 8.71 -11.75 20.48
C ARG A 63 7.75 -11.66 21.69
N PRO A 64 8.03 -10.83 22.72
CA PRO A 64 9.24 -10.06 22.91
C PRO A 64 10.47 -10.96 23.19
N SER A 65 11.67 -10.40 23.06
CA SER A 65 12.93 -11.12 23.30
C SER A 65 13.04 -11.70 24.72
N ALA A 66 13.78 -12.80 24.86
CA ALA A 66 14.24 -13.35 26.13
C ALA A 66 14.99 -12.29 26.95
N ARG A 67 15.89 -11.53 26.29
CA ARG A 67 16.83 -10.58 26.92
C ARG A 67 16.34 -9.12 26.91
N ASN A 68 15.33 -8.78 26.10
CA ASN A 68 14.77 -7.42 26.05
C ASN A 68 13.23 -7.47 25.93
N LYS A 69 12.52 -7.02 26.98
CA LYS A 69 11.04 -7.14 27.09
C LYS A 69 10.25 -6.06 26.34
N SER A 70 10.90 -5.20 25.56
CA SER A 70 10.22 -4.23 24.71
C SER A 70 9.31 -4.92 23.68
N PRO A 71 8.07 -4.46 23.45
CA PRO A 71 7.19 -5.00 22.40
C PRO A 71 7.68 -4.71 20.97
N TYR A 72 8.77 -3.95 20.83
CA TYR A 72 9.45 -3.65 19.56
C TYR A 72 10.73 -4.47 19.38
N VAL A 73 11.00 -5.50 20.20
CA VAL A 73 12.24 -6.28 20.14
C VAL A 73 11.96 -7.79 20.22
N GLY A 74 12.53 -8.57 19.31
CA GLY A 74 12.46 -10.03 19.29
C GLY A 74 13.83 -10.69 19.19
N ASP A 75 13.89 -11.98 19.50
CA ASP A 75 15.07 -12.81 19.21
C ASP A 75 14.90 -13.44 17.83
N VAL A 76 15.97 -13.43 17.04
CA VAL A 76 16.07 -14.09 15.74
C VAL A 76 17.26 -15.04 15.71
N GLN A 77 17.13 -16.17 15.03
CA GLN A 77 18.24 -17.03 14.68
C GLN A 77 18.76 -16.64 13.29
N LEU A 78 20.08 -16.50 13.17
CA LEU A 78 20.76 -16.24 11.90
C LEU A 78 21.25 -17.54 11.26
N SER A 79 21.77 -17.47 10.02
CA SER A 79 22.28 -18.63 9.28
C SER A 79 23.55 -19.27 9.88
N ASP A 80 24.30 -18.55 10.72
CA ASP A 80 25.40 -19.07 11.55
C ASP A 80 24.89 -19.84 12.80
N GLY A 81 23.57 -19.95 12.98
CA GLY A 81 22.91 -20.54 14.14
C GLY A 81 22.80 -19.61 15.36
N ARG A 82 23.40 -18.42 15.33
CA ARG A 82 23.49 -17.48 16.44
C ARG A 82 22.16 -16.79 16.72
N VAL A 83 21.88 -16.55 18.00
CA VAL A 83 20.67 -15.85 18.46
C VAL A 83 20.95 -14.36 18.65
N ALA A 84 20.50 -13.56 17.70
CA ALA A 84 20.68 -12.11 17.65
C ALA A 84 19.44 -11.33 18.11
N ILE A 85 19.64 -10.06 18.49
CA ILE A 85 18.55 -9.15 18.90
C ILE A 85 18.09 -8.30 17.71
N ALA A 86 16.81 -8.42 17.33
CA ALA A 86 16.23 -7.66 16.22
C ALA A 86 15.16 -6.66 16.68
N HIS A 87 15.26 -5.43 16.18
CA HIS A 87 14.23 -4.40 16.30
C HIS A 87 13.09 -4.69 15.31
N MET A 88 11.85 -4.77 15.82
CA MET A 88 10.62 -5.08 15.11
C MET A 88 9.64 -3.90 15.20
N PRO A 89 9.85 -2.82 14.42
CA PRO A 89 9.13 -1.55 14.60
C PRO A 89 7.65 -1.59 14.17
N SER A 90 7.26 -2.45 13.22
CA SER A 90 5.84 -2.72 12.93
C SER A 90 5.15 -3.62 13.98
N MET A 91 5.68 -3.65 15.21
CA MET A 91 5.25 -4.49 16.33
C MET A 91 5.16 -5.98 15.93
N ASP A 92 3.94 -6.51 15.84
CA ASP A 92 3.64 -7.91 15.54
C ASP A 92 3.16 -8.15 14.11
N MET A 93 2.98 -7.09 13.32
CA MET A 93 2.45 -7.14 11.95
C MET A 93 1.13 -7.94 11.83
N GLY A 94 0.19 -7.80 12.76
CA GLY A 94 -1.03 -8.62 12.79
C GLY A 94 -0.79 -10.07 13.23
N GLY A 95 0.13 -10.29 14.18
CA GLY A 95 0.45 -11.61 14.75
C GLY A 95 1.30 -12.49 13.83
N LYS A 96 2.13 -11.90 12.97
CA LYS A 96 2.98 -12.61 12.00
C LYS A 96 4.41 -12.83 12.51
N CYS A 97 4.87 -12.13 13.55
CA CYS A 97 6.19 -12.31 14.17
C CYS A 97 6.24 -13.55 15.09
N VAL A 98 5.78 -14.70 14.59
CA VAL A 98 5.69 -15.99 15.30
C VAL A 98 6.99 -16.80 15.19
N PRO A 99 7.27 -17.74 16.11
CA PRO A 99 8.39 -18.66 15.98
C PRO A 99 8.36 -19.41 14.63
N GLY A 100 9.51 -19.49 13.96
CA GLY A 100 9.61 -20.11 12.62
C GLY A 100 9.37 -19.16 11.45
N ALA A 101 8.87 -17.94 11.66
CA ALA A 101 8.69 -16.96 10.58
C ALA A 101 10.04 -16.52 10.00
N ALA A 102 10.25 -16.75 8.70
CA ALA A 102 11.45 -16.29 7.99
C ALA A 102 11.45 -14.77 7.79
N VAL A 103 12.62 -14.15 7.94
CA VAL A 103 12.78 -12.69 7.95
C VAL A 103 14.03 -12.24 7.20
N LEU A 104 13.98 -11.02 6.67
CA LEU A 104 15.12 -10.30 6.11
C LEU A 104 15.40 -9.05 6.95
N LEU A 105 16.65 -8.94 7.39
CA LEU A 105 17.14 -7.97 8.35
C LEU A 105 18.14 -7.03 7.66
N LYS A 106 18.34 -5.83 8.21
CA LYS A 106 19.53 -5.01 7.94
C LYS A 106 20.26 -4.71 9.25
N THR A 107 21.58 -4.80 9.23
CA THR A 107 22.46 -4.48 10.35
C THR A 107 22.16 -3.09 10.91
N GLN A 108 22.05 -2.98 12.24
CA GLN A 108 21.81 -1.71 12.91
C GLN A 108 23.13 -1.00 13.18
N ILE A 109 23.28 0.19 12.60
CA ILE A 109 24.44 1.06 12.80
C ILE A 109 24.20 1.97 14.01
N ASP A 110 25.17 2.10 14.92
CA ASP A 110 25.07 3.06 16.02
C ASP A 110 25.27 4.49 15.49
N LYS A 111 24.35 5.39 15.88
CA LYS A 111 24.33 6.78 15.38
C LYS A 111 25.55 7.59 15.78
N ALA A 112 26.22 7.24 16.89
CA ALA A 112 27.40 7.96 17.37
C ALA A 112 28.68 7.46 16.70
N THR A 113 28.95 6.15 16.73
CA THR A 113 30.21 5.57 16.21
C THR A 113 30.22 5.35 14.70
N LYS A 114 29.04 5.30 14.05
CA LYS A 114 28.83 4.88 12.66
C LYS A 114 29.22 3.41 12.37
N LEU A 115 29.44 2.61 13.41
CA LEU A 115 29.77 1.19 13.29
C LEU A 115 28.54 0.30 13.56
N PRO A 116 28.53 -0.96 13.07
CA PRO A 116 27.57 -1.97 13.47
C PRO A 116 27.46 -2.14 15.00
N ILE A 117 26.24 -2.37 15.49
CA ILE A 117 25.99 -2.73 16.89
C ILE A 117 26.29 -4.22 17.07
N GLY A 118 27.34 -4.53 17.83
CA GLY A 118 27.71 -5.90 18.21
C GLY A 118 26.79 -6.51 19.28
N PRO A 119 26.86 -7.84 19.49
CA PRO A 119 25.94 -8.60 20.34
C PRO A 119 25.97 -8.21 21.83
N ASP A 120 27.12 -7.75 22.34
CA ASP A 120 27.32 -7.41 23.75
C ASP A 120 26.96 -5.96 24.10
N VAL A 121 26.53 -5.17 23.13
CA VAL A 121 26.27 -3.72 23.33
C VAL A 121 24.95 -3.51 24.05
N VAL A 122 25.01 -3.16 25.34
CA VAL A 122 23.83 -2.79 26.14
C VAL A 122 23.36 -1.35 25.91
N GLY A 123 22.07 -1.12 26.15
CA GLY A 123 21.46 0.21 26.22
C GLY A 123 21.45 0.78 27.64
N LYS A 124 20.94 2.02 27.79
CA LYS A 124 20.86 2.76 29.07
C LYS A 124 20.03 2.12 30.20
N TYR A 125 19.42 0.96 29.95
CA TYR A 125 18.63 0.18 30.91
C TYR A 125 19.26 -1.21 31.19
N GLY A 126 20.51 -1.44 30.81
CA GLY A 126 21.21 -2.72 30.98
C GLY A 126 20.75 -3.85 30.03
N THR A 127 19.66 -3.66 29.28
CA THR A 127 19.20 -4.60 28.25
C THR A 127 20.02 -4.46 26.96
N PRO A 128 20.21 -5.55 26.18
CA PRO A 128 20.88 -5.48 24.88
C PRO A 128 20.21 -4.48 23.92
N LYS A 129 21.04 -3.75 23.16
CA LYS A 129 20.60 -3.06 21.94
C LYS A 129 20.21 -4.09 20.88
N CYS A 130 19.56 -3.63 19.82
CA CYS A 130 19.32 -4.45 18.63
C CYS A 130 20.54 -4.38 17.71
N GLU A 131 21.09 -5.54 17.37
CA GLU A 131 22.13 -5.72 16.34
C GLU A 131 21.53 -5.52 14.94
N PHE A 132 20.24 -5.80 14.79
CA PHE A 132 19.53 -5.81 13.51
C PHE A 132 18.20 -5.04 13.56
N ILE A 133 17.77 -4.56 12.40
CA ILE A 133 16.43 -4.03 12.17
C ILE A 133 15.71 -4.95 11.19
N LEU A 134 14.53 -5.44 11.57
CA LEU A 134 13.63 -6.20 10.72
C LEU A 134 13.14 -5.32 9.55
N LYS A 135 13.26 -5.83 8.31
CA LYS A 135 12.83 -5.11 7.09
C LYS A 135 11.73 -5.84 6.33
N LEU A 136 11.83 -7.16 6.14
CA LEU A 136 10.77 -7.98 5.55
C LEU A 136 10.50 -9.22 6.40
N LEU A 137 9.26 -9.68 6.38
CA LEU A 137 8.81 -10.94 7.00
C LEU A 137 8.05 -11.78 5.97
N ARG A 138 8.30 -13.09 5.94
CA ARG A 138 7.65 -14.03 5.04
C ARG A 138 6.29 -14.44 5.59
N CYS A 139 5.23 -14.12 4.86
CA CYS A 139 3.85 -14.40 5.21
C CYS A 139 3.37 -15.66 4.46
N THR A 140 3.44 -16.80 5.15
CA THR A 140 3.04 -18.13 4.66
C THR A 140 1.64 -18.50 5.14
N GLU A 141 0.70 -17.56 5.04
CA GLU A 141 -0.72 -17.79 5.33
C GLU A 141 -1.36 -18.66 4.22
N PRO A 142 -2.44 -19.43 4.50
CA PRO A 142 -3.01 -20.35 3.51
C PRO A 142 -3.45 -19.68 2.21
N GLU A 143 -3.92 -18.43 2.27
CA GLU A 143 -4.27 -17.62 1.09
C GLU A 143 -3.07 -17.35 0.17
N ASN A 144 -1.84 -17.49 0.69
CA ASN A 144 -0.58 -17.34 -0.05
C ASN A 144 0.02 -18.69 -0.48
N ALA A 145 -0.68 -19.82 -0.31
CA ALA A 145 -0.16 -21.15 -0.64
C ALA A 145 0.14 -21.34 -2.16
N SER A 146 -0.49 -20.54 -3.02
CA SER A 146 -0.25 -20.50 -4.48
C SER A 146 0.85 -19.51 -4.90
N ALA A 147 1.40 -18.71 -3.98
CA ALA A 147 2.41 -17.71 -4.29
C ALA A 147 3.78 -18.35 -4.59
N ALA A 148 4.58 -17.69 -5.44
CA ALA A 148 5.94 -18.10 -5.73
C ALA A 148 6.75 -18.22 -4.43
N GLY A 149 7.47 -19.34 -4.25
CA GLY A 149 8.21 -19.59 -3.00
C GLY A 149 7.33 -19.73 -1.74
N GLY A 150 6.06 -20.12 -1.86
CA GLY A 150 5.22 -20.55 -0.73
C GLY A 150 4.81 -19.46 0.27
N GLY A 151 4.74 -18.20 -0.17
CA GLY A 151 4.30 -17.08 0.66
C GLY A 151 4.49 -15.74 -0.05
N CYS A 152 4.18 -14.63 0.62
CA CYS A 152 4.57 -13.30 0.17
C CYS A 152 5.57 -12.66 1.15
N TRP A 153 6.32 -11.64 0.71
CA TRP A 153 7.03 -10.75 1.63
C TRP A 153 6.14 -9.58 2.07
N VAL A 154 6.19 -9.25 3.36
CA VAL A 154 5.49 -8.12 3.96
C VAL A 154 6.50 -7.12 4.53
N GLY A 155 6.32 -5.84 4.22
CA GLY A 155 7.12 -4.73 4.74
C GLY A 155 7.00 -4.58 6.26
N ALA A 156 8.08 -4.87 6.98
CA ALA A 156 8.09 -5.01 8.43
C ALA A 156 8.53 -3.75 9.21
N HIS A 157 8.60 -2.61 8.51
CA HIS A 157 9.12 -1.36 9.05
C HIS A 157 8.30 -0.16 8.53
N PRO A 158 7.76 0.73 9.38
CA PRO A 158 6.82 1.79 8.96
C PRO A 158 7.34 2.66 7.81
N SER A 159 8.60 3.10 7.89
CA SER A 159 9.21 3.98 6.87
C SER A 159 9.44 3.35 5.48
N LEU A 160 9.05 2.09 5.27
CA LEU A 160 9.03 1.50 3.94
C LEU A 160 7.88 2.06 3.09
N GLY A 161 6.74 2.36 3.72
CA GLY A 161 5.65 3.08 3.05
C GLY A 161 6.07 4.50 2.68
N GLU A 162 6.72 5.23 3.60
CA GLU A 162 7.28 6.57 3.33
C GLU A 162 8.33 6.55 2.20
N LYS A 163 9.27 5.58 2.20
CA LYS A 163 10.28 5.45 1.13
C LYS A 163 9.64 5.12 -0.22
N ALA A 164 8.59 4.29 -0.23
CA ALA A 164 7.86 3.96 -1.45
C ALA A 164 7.02 5.14 -1.96
N ALA A 165 6.29 5.84 -1.09
CA ALA A 165 5.57 7.07 -1.44
C ALA A 165 6.53 8.11 -2.04
N ASN A 166 7.70 8.36 -1.42
CA ASN A 166 8.73 9.25 -1.98
C ASN A 166 9.14 8.82 -3.40
N ALA A 167 9.36 7.53 -3.64
CA ALA A 167 9.78 7.02 -4.94
C ALA A 167 8.67 7.09 -6.00
N LEU A 168 7.42 6.78 -5.63
CA LEU A 168 6.24 6.89 -6.48
C LEU A 168 5.95 8.35 -6.88
N ILE A 169 6.09 9.27 -5.94
CA ILE A 169 5.94 10.72 -6.15
C ILE A 169 7.06 11.24 -7.06
N ALA A 170 8.33 10.91 -6.78
CA ALA A 170 9.48 11.37 -7.56
C ALA A 170 9.60 10.71 -8.94
N GLY A 171 9.05 9.51 -9.13
CA GLY A 171 8.99 8.78 -10.39
C GLY A 171 7.76 9.09 -11.25
N GLY A 172 6.94 10.08 -10.87
CA GLY A 172 5.73 10.49 -11.60
C GLY A 172 4.56 9.48 -11.52
N SER A 173 4.71 8.39 -10.77
CA SER A 173 3.78 7.23 -10.76
C SER A 173 2.39 7.54 -10.17
N LEU A 174 2.21 8.73 -9.59
CA LEU A 174 0.95 9.24 -9.01
C LEU A 174 0.44 10.52 -9.70
N GLU A 175 1.05 10.96 -10.82
CA GLU A 175 0.64 12.22 -11.47
C GLU A 175 -0.76 12.13 -12.10
N SER A 176 -1.22 10.94 -12.48
CA SER A 176 -2.63 10.67 -12.84
C SER A 176 -3.61 10.93 -11.68
N GLU A 177 -3.22 10.59 -10.45
CA GLU A 177 -4.07 10.72 -9.26
C GLU A 177 -3.91 12.06 -8.53
N LEU A 178 -2.83 12.82 -8.77
CA LEU A 178 -2.50 14.06 -8.03
C LEU A 178 -2.27 15.30 -8.91
N GLY A 179 -1.93 15.13 -10.19
CA GLY A 179 -1.47 16.19 -11.11
C GLY A 179 0.04 16.42 -11.05
N GLU A 180 0.62 16.93 -12.14
CA GLU A 180 2.08 17.08 -12.34
C GLU A 180 2.79 17.80 -11.18
N ILE A 181 3.89 17.22 -10.69
CA ILE A 181 4.56 17.64 -9.46
C ILE A 181 5.85 18.43 -9.79
N ALA A 182 5.94 19.65 -9.27
CA ALA A 182 7.07 20.56 -9.50
C ALA A 182 8.05 20.60 -8.31
N LYS A 183 7.58 20.38 -7.08
CA LYS A 183 8.40 20.38 -5.85
C LYS A 183 7.85 19.36 -4.86
N ILE A 184 8.75 18.62 -4.21
CA ILE A 184 8.45 17.68 -3.13
C ILE A 184 9.13 18.21 -1.86
N GLU A 185 8.35 18.46 -0.82
CA GLU A 185 8.85 18.78 0.52
C GLU A 185 8.38 17.69 1.49
N ARG A 186 9.16 17.43 2.54
CA ARG A 186 8.95 16.30 3.45
C ARG A 186 8.87 16.74 4.88
N GLU A 187 8.09 16.00 5.68
CA GLU A 187 7.99 16.19 7.13
C GLU A 187 7.60 17.64 7.51
N VAL A 188 6.69 18.25 6.73
CA VAL A 188 6.40 19.68 6.85
C VAL A 188 5.41 19.93 8.00
N PRO A 189 5.79 20.72 9.03
CA PRO A 189 4.94 20.98 10.19
C PRO A 189 3.88 22.04 9.90
N ASN A 190 2.68 21.85 10.46
CA ASN A 190 1.67 22.89 10.65
C ASN A 190 1.24 23.68 9.40
N VAL A 191 1.32 23.06 8.20
CA VAL A 191 0.86 23.63 6.93
C VAL A 191 -0.57 24.15 7.10
N ALA A 192 -0.84 25.40 6.71
CA ALA A 192 -2.16 26.04 6.84
C ALA A 192 -2.77 26.02 8.26
N GLY A 193 -1.94 26.00 9.31
CA GLY A 193 -2.43 25.95 10.71
C GLY A 193 -2.97 24.57 11.11
N THR A 194 -2.53 23.51 10.44
CA THR A 194 -2.86 22.14 10.85
C THR A 194 -2.17 21.76 12.17
N ASP A 195 -2.80 20.91 12.98
CA ASP A 195 -2.20 20.30 14.17
C ASP A 195 -1.60 18.92 13.84
N MET A 196 -0.79 18.89 12.78
CA MET A 196 0.01 17.74 12.37
C MET A 196 1.30 18.18 11.68
N ARG A 197 2.23 17.23 11.55
CA ARG A 197 3.32 17.27 10.57
C ARG A 197 2.93 16.29 9.48
N CYS A 198 2.84 16.76 8.24
CA CYS A 198 2.51 15.91 7.11
C CYS A 198 3.77 15.24 6.56
N ASP A 199 3.63 14.01 6.08
CA ASP A 199 4.77 13.26 5.54
C ASP A 199 5.32 13.95 4.28
N PHE A 200 4.44 14.52 3.44
CA PHE A 200 4.79 15.29 2.25
C PHE A 200 3.91 16.55 2.05
N LEU A 201 4.54 17.62 1.58
CA LEU A 201 3.87 18.76 0.92
C LEU A 201 4.33 18.81 -0.53
N LEU A 202 3.39 18.73 -1.45
CA LEU A 202 3.63 18.73 -2.89
C LEU A 202 3.23 20.09 -3.46
N THR A 203 4.08 20.69 -4.30
CA THR A 203 3.69 21.83 -5.15
C THR A 203 3.59 21.36 -6.58
N HIS A 204 2.47 21.63 -7.23
CA HIS A 204 2.17 21.20 -8.60
C HIS A 204 2.55 22.28 -9.63
N ARG A 205 2.59 21.90 -10.92
CA ARG A 205 2.89 22.85 -12.02
C ARG A 205 1.83 23.95 -12.20
N ASP A 206 0.58 23.70 -11.81
CA ASP A 206 -0.49 24.71 -11.73
C ASP A 206 -0.34 25.68 -10.53
N ARG A 207 0.75 25.53 -9.75
CA ARG A 207 1.08 26.20 -8.48
C ARG A 207 0.20 25.84 -7.29
N SER A 208 -0.82 25.00 -7.46
CA SER A 208 -1.57 24.44 -6.33
C SER A 208 -0.66 23.55 -5.47
N LYS A 209 -1.12 23.25 -4.25
CA LYS A 209 -0.40 22.38 -3.32
C LYS A 209 -1.27 21.20 -2.90
N THR A 210 -0.64 20.08 -2.58
CA THR A 210 -1.29 18.93 -1.92
C THR A 210 -0.54 18.57 -0.65
N ILE A 211 -1.24 18.58 0.49
CA ILE A 211 -0.79 17.89 1.71
C ILE A 211 -1.03 16.40 1.48
N LEU A 212 0.03 15.58 1.56
CA LEU A 212 -0.07 14.12 1.42
C LEU A 212 0.44 13.43 2.68
N GLU A 213 -0.45 12.65 3.29
CA GLU A 213 -0.18 11.82 4.46
C GLU A 213 -0.07 10.34 4.04
N VAL A 214 0.94 9.63 4.51
CA VAL A 214 1.19 8.22 4.17
C VAL A 214 0.77 7.29 5.30
N LYS A 215 0.16 6.15 4.96
CA LYS A 215 -0.21 5.11 5.92
C LYS A 215 0.34 3.77 5.42
N THR A 216 1.37 3.27 6.08
CA THR A 216 1.95 1.95 5.77
C THR A 216 1.04 0.84 6.25
N VAL A 217 0.50 0.05 5.32
CA VAL A 217 -0.46 -1.02 5.57
C VAL A 217 0.25 -2.37 5.44
N VAL A 218 0.31 -3.11 6.55
CA VAL A 218 1.03 -4.39 6.67
C VAL A 218 0.10 -5.59 6.86
N ASP A 219 -1.19 -5.34 7.12
CA ASP A 219 -2.14 -6.35 7.57
C ASP A 219 -3.31 -6.52 6.60
N THR A 220 -3.98 -7.67 6.69
CA THR A 220 -5.08 -8.08 5.81
C THR A 220 -6.20 -8.71 6.61
N ASP A 221 -7.39 -8.81 6.02
CA ASP A 221 -8.37 -9.81 6.45
C ASP A 221 -8.01 -11.22 5.94
N TYR A 222 -8.76 -12.22 6.40
CA TYR A 222 -8.63 -13.63 6.03
C TYR A 222 -9.92 -14.14 5.36
N ASP A 223 -9.78 -15.20 4.56
CA ASP A 223 -10.92 -15.87 3.94
C ASP A 223 -11.86 -16.47 5.02
N PRO A 224 -13.17 -16.14 5.05
CA PRO A 224 -14.10 -16.76 6.00
C PRO A 224 -14.33 -18.26 5.77
N ALA A 225 -13.96 -18.81 4.60
CA ALA A 225 -14.08 -20.23 4.28
C ALA A 225 -12.93 -21.10 4.82
N ILE A 226 -11.81 -20.51 5.25
CA ILE A 226 -10.69 -21.22 5.88
C ILE A 226 -10.71 -21.03 7.41
N SER A 227 -10.00 -21.89 8.14
CA SER A 227 -9.65 -21.59 9.53
C SER A 227 -8.54 -20.53 9.55
N PRO A 228 -8.78 -19.30 10.04
CA PRO A 228 -7.72 -18.32 10.20
C PRO A 228 -6.71 -18.82 11.25
N PRO A 229 -5.43 -18.42 11.15
CA PRO A 229 -4.40 -18.88 12.08
C PRO A 229 -4.73 -18.49 13.53
N GLU A 230 -4.41 -19.37 14.49
CA GLU A 230 -4.66 -19.14 15.93
C GLU A 230 -3.69 -18.10 16.52
N ARG A 231 -3.86 -16.86 16.09
CA ARG A 231 -3.10 -15.69 16.53
C ARG A 231 -3.82 -15.02 17.69
N PHE A 232 -3.07 -14.83 18.76
CA PHE A 232 -3.49 -14.22 20.03
C PHE A 232 -4.59 -15.00 20.78
N PRO A 233 -4.62 -14.92 22.14
CA PRO A 233 -5.76 -15.40 22.91
C PRO A 233 -7.06 -14.77 22.40
N ASN A 234 -8.06 -15.62 22.15
CA ASN A 234 -9.40 -15.27 21.67
C ASN A 234 -9.43 -14.57 20.30
N ARG A 235 -8.52 -14.93 19.37
CA ARG A 235 -8.49 -14.43 17.97
C ARG A 235 -8.47 -12.90 17.83
N LYS A 236 -7.93 -12.18 18.82
CA LYS A 236 -7.81 -10.71 18.76
C LYS A 236 -6.97 -10.30 17.55
N CYS A 237 -7.36 -9.25 16.84
CA CYS A 237 -6.71 -8.79 15.61
C CYS A 237 -6.76 -9.79 14.44
N VAL A 238 -7.69 -10.75 14.46
CA VAL A 238 -8.09 -11.53 13.27
C VAL A 238 -9.39 -10.94 12.74
N PHE A 239 -9.43 -10.63 11.44
CA PHE A 239 -10.56 -9.97 10.78
C PHE A 239 -10.93 -10.76 9.52
N LEU A 240 -12.21 -10.97 9.24
CA LEU A 240 -12.65 -11.80 8.11
C LEU A 240 -13.11 -10.93 6.92
N GLY A 241 -12.89 -11.44 5.71
CA GLY A 241 -13.47 -10.86 4.50
C GLY A 241 -14.99 -10.99 4.47
N LYS A 242 -15.65 -10.08 3.75
CA LYS A 242 -17.13 -10.02 3.62
C LYS A 242 -17.64 -10.34 2.21
N GLY A 243 -16.77 -10.40 1.21
CA GLY A 243 -17.13 -10.66 -0.19
C GLY A 243 -17.21 -12.13 -0.54
N SER A 244 -18.06 -12.47 -1.51
CA SER A 244 -18.14 -13.79 -2.16
C SER A 244 -18.12 -13.60 -3.68
N PRO A 245 -17.17 -14.19 -4.44
CA PRO A 245 -16.00 -14.93 -3.95
C PRO A 245 -15.08 -14.05 -3.07
N TYR A 246 -14.34 -14.68 -2.15
CA TYR A 246 -13.41 -13.95 -1.29
C TYR A 246 -12.30 -13.27 -2.13
N ALA A 247 -12.01 -12.03 -1.77
CA ALA A 247 -10.88 -11.26 -2.26
C ALA A 247 -10.18 -10.62 -1.05
N ARG A 248 -8.87 -10.85 -0.93
CA ARG A 248 -8.10 -10.42 0.25
C ARG A 248 -7.93 -8.91 0.29
N ALA A 249 -8.43 -8.28 1.35
CA ALA A 249 -8.35 -6.84 1.55
C ALA A 249 -7.15 -6.47 2.44
N ALA A 250 -6.40 -5.45 2.07
CA ALA A 250 -5.49 -4.76 2.98
C ALA A 250 -6.28 -3.87 3.94
N ILE A 251 -5.97 -3.93 5.23
CA ILE A 251 -6.77 -3.28 6.28
C ILE A 251 -5.97 -2.30 7.14
N PHE A 252 -6.54 -1.13 7.40
CA PHE A 252 -5.95 -0.14 8.31
C PHE A 252 -7.01 0.59 9.15
N PRO A 253 -6.75 0.90 10.44
CA PRO A 253 -5.61 0.44 11.24
C PRO A 253 -5.73 -1.05 11.61
N TRP A 254 -4.76 -1.60 12.34
CA TRP A 254 -4.86 -2.93 12.96
C TRP A 254 -4.29 -2.86 14.38
N GLY A 255 -4.77 -3.73 15.28
CA GLY A 255 -4.37 -3.75 16.69
C GLY A 255 -5.55 -3.62 17.65
N ASN A 256 -5.25 -3.47 18.95
CA ASN A 256 -6.25 -3.36 20.01
C ASN A 256 -6.74 -1.91 20.17
N SER A 257 -8.05 -1.73 20.31
CA SER A 257 -8.74 -0.44 20.44
C SER A 257 -8.61 0.16 21.85
N ASN A 258 -7.36 0.41 22.27
CA ASN A 258 -6.99 0.83 23.63
C ASN A 258 -6.71 2.35 23.74
N GLN A 259 -6.72 3.09 22.63
CA GLN A 259 -6.55 4.55 22.65
C GLN A 259 -7.93 5.23 22.79
N LYS A 260 -7.94 6.50 23.23
CA LYS A 260 -9.14 7.34 23.22
C LYS A 260 -9.21 8.14 21.93
N GLY A 261 -10.34 8.09 21.23
CA GLY A 261 -10.62 8.91 20.06
C GLY A 261 -11.13 10.31 20.42
N PRO A 262 -11.55 11.11 19.41
CA PRO A 262 -12.02 12.49 19.61
C PRO A 262 -13.18 12.63 20.59
N ASP A 263 -14.08 11.64 20.59
CA ASP A 263 -15.36 11.67 21.30
C ASP A 263 -15.25 10.87 22.63
N GLY A 264 -14.02 10.53 23.04
CA GLY A 264 -13.70 9.70 24.20
C GLY A 264 -13.83 8.19 23.96
N GLU A 265 -14.19 7.79 22.74
CA GLU A 265 -14.46 6.41 22.34
C GLU A 265 -13.19 5.56 22.21
N LYS A 266 -13.34 4.23 22.18
CA LYS A 266 -12.20 3.30 22.04
C LYS A 266 -11.77 3.18 20.58
N VAL A 267 -10.52 3.53 20.30
CA VAL A 267 -9.94 3.51 18.94
C VAL A 267 -8.57 2.83 18.91
N VAL A 268 -8.18 2.31 17.74
CA VAL A 268 -6.87 1.69 17.52
C VAL A 268 -5.77 2.74 17.34
N SER A 269 -6.07 3.85 16.65
CA SER A 269 -5.11 4.93 16.39
C SER A 269 -5.76 6.31 16.40
N ALA A 270 -5.70 6.97 17.55
CA ALA A 270 -6.16 8.35 17.72
C ALA A 270 -5.34 9.33 16.85
N ARG A 271 -4.04 9.05 16.66
CA ARG A 271 -3.18 9.83 15.74
C ARG A 271 -3.66 9.75 14.30
N ALA A 272 -4.03 8.55 13.81
CA ALA A 272 -4.54 8.41 12.45
C ALA A 272 -5.86 9.17 12.24
N ILE A 273 -6.78 9.08 13.22
CA ILE A 273 -8.03 9.87 13.22
C ILE A 273 -7.74 11.37 13.21
N LYS A 274 -6.83 11.85 14.07
CA LYS A 274 -6.42 13.27 14.11
C LYS A 274 -5.94 13.75 12.74
N HIS A 275 -5.00 13.03 12.13
CA HIS A 275 -4.42 13.43 10.84
C HIS A 275 -5.47 13.42 9.72
N VAL A 276 -6.40 12.45 9.70
CA VAL A 276 -7.52 12.44 8.75
C VAL A 276 -8.45 13.64 8.95
N ARG A 277 -8.78 14.01 10.21
CA ARG A 277 -9.61 15.19 10.50
C ARG A 277 -8.95 16.51 10.09
N GLU A 278 -7.64 16.63 10.25
CA GLU A 278 -6.87 17.78 9.76
C GLU A 278 -6.90 17.89 8.23
N LEU A 279 -6.79 16.77 7.49
CA LEU A 279 -6.99 16.73 6.04
C LEU A 279 -8.42 17.10 5.63
N THR A 280 -9.45 16.66 6.38
CA THR A 280 -10.85 17.04 6.16
C THR A 280 -11.06 18.55 6.29
N ALA A 281 -10.46 19.19 7.30
CA ALA A 281 -10.54 20.64 7.51
C ALA A 281 -9.90 21.42 6.35
N ILE A 282 -8.81 20.92 5.77
CA ILE A 282 -8.19 21.47 4.56
C ILE A 282 -9.12 21.34 3.35
N ALA A 283 -9.71 20.16 3.13
CA ALA A 283 -10.57 19.90 1.97
C ALA A 283 -11.88 20.71 2.00
N ARG A 284 -12.47 20.92 3.19
CA ARG A 284 -13.60 21.85 3.41
C ARG A 284 -13.20 23.33 3.31
N GLY A 285 -11.90 23.64 3.25
CA GLY A 285 -11.38 24.99 3.25
C GLY A 285 -11.57 25.73 4.59
N GLU A 286 -11.72 24.99 5.69
CA GLU A 286 -11.66 25.49 7.08
C GLU A 286 -10.23 25.92 7.44
N LYS A 287 -9.22 25.27 6.82
CA LYS A 287 -7.79 25.61 6.93
C LYS A 287 -7.20 25.93 5.56
N ARG A 288 -6.44 27.03 5.47
CA ARG A 288 -5.85 27.56 4.21
C ARG A 288 -4.49 28.20 4.48
N GLU A 289 -3.64 28.31 3.46
CA GLU A 289 -2.44 29.15 3.56
C GLU A 289 -2.83 30.63 3.56
N ALA A 290 -2.19 31.42 4.43
CA ALA A 290 -2.29 32.87 4.39
C ALA A 290 -1.79 33.40 3.03
N PRO A 291 -2.41 34.46 2.49
CA PRO A 291 -1.97 35.03 1.22
C PRO A 291 -0.55 35.61 1.33
N PRO A 292 0.24 35.61 0.24
CA PRO A 292 1.50 36.34 0.18
C PRO A 292 1.32 37.79 0.65
N GLU A 293 2.30 38.33 1.36
CA GLU A 293 2.22 39.67 1.95
C GLU A 293 1.91 40.75 0.89
N GLY A 294 0.95 41.64 1.20
CA GLY A 294 0.44 42.64 0.26
C GLY A 294 -0.55 42.12 -0.79
N THR A 295 -0.93 40.84 -0.78
CA THR A 295 -1.89 40.24 -1.73
C THR A 295 -3.24 39.90 -1.06
N LYS A 296 -4.27 39.59 -1.86
CA LYS A 296 -5.62 39.26 -1.34
C LYS A 296 -5.75 37.79 -0.94
N ALA A 297 -6.75 37.47 -0.12
CA ALA A 297 -7.05 36.10 0.31
C ALA A 297 -7.32 35.13 -0.86
N GLU A 298 -7.86 35.61 -1.99
CA GLU A 298 -8.12 34.77 -3.17
C GLU A 298 -6.84 34.46 -3.99
N SER A 299 -5.70 35.09 -3.69
CA SER A 299 -4.41 34.84 -4.35
C SER A 299 -3.55 33.76 -3.67
N SER A 300 -3.97 33.18 -2.55
CA SER A 300 -3.37 31.94 -2.04
C SER A 300 -3.57 30.79 -3.04
N PRO A 301 -2.53 30.00 -3.38
CA PRO A 301 -2.72 28.85 -4.25
C PRO A 301 -3.67 27.80 -3.64
N PRO A 302 -4.48 27.08 -4.45
CA PRO A 302 -5.40 26.07 -3.93
C PRO A 302 -4.65 24.98 -3.16
N LEU A 303 -5.11 24.70 -1.93
CA LEU A 303 -4.54 23.66 -1.08
C LEU A 303 -5.46 22.43 -1.06
N ARG A 304 -4.94 21.31 -1.54
CA ARG A 304 -5.60 20.01 -1.64
C ARG A 304 -5.10 19.10 -0.51
N ALA A 305 -5.86 18.04 -0.23
CA ALA A 305 -5.52 17.05 0.79
C ALA A 305 -5.57 15.62 0.22
N CYS A 306 -4.64 14.78 0.63
CA CYS A 306 -4.53 13.38 0.23
C CYS A 306 -4.07 12.49 1.40
N VAL A 307 -4.65 11.29 1.48
CA VAL A 307 -4.12 10.19 2.29
C VAL A 307 -3.82 8.99 1.39
N LEU A 308 -2.59 8.49 1.48
CA LEU A 308 -2.04 7.44 0.63
C LEU A 308 -1.69 6.20 1.46
N PHE A 309 -2.48 5.14 1.29
CA PHE A 309 -2.25 3.84 1.90
C PHE A 309 -1.25 3.03 1.06
N ILE A 310 -0.02 2.87 1.56
CA ILE A 310 0.99 2.03 0.90
C ILE A 310 0.88 0.62 1.48
N VAL A 311 0.33 -0.30 0.68
CA VAL A 311 0.16 -1.71 1.01
C VAL A 311 1.46 -2.44 0.68
N VAL A 312 2.28 -2.71 1.70
CA VAL A 312 3.64 -3.24 1.53
C VAL A 312 3.70 -4.77 1.43
N ARG A 313 2.73 -5.37 0.73
CA ARG A 313 2.58 -6.81 0.47
C ARG A 313 1.80 -7.06 -0.82
N SER A 314 2.14 -8.11 -1.57
CA SER A 314 1.58 -8.41 -2.90
C SER A 314 0.21 -9.09 -2.90
N ASP A 315 -0.17 -9.71 -1.79
CA ASP A 315 -1.33 -10.62 -1.68
C ASP A 315 -2.67 -9.93 -1.36
N ALA A 316 -2.69 -8.59 -1.28
CA ALA A 316 -3.92 -7.83 -1.16
C ALA A 316 -4.43 -7.35 -2.53
N THR A 317 -5.72 -7.55 -2.79
CA THR A 317 -6.37 -7.21 -4.07
C THR A 317 -7.08 -5.85 -4.04
N TYR A 318 -7.41 -5.34 -2.84
CA TYR A 318 -7.96 -4.00 -2.62
C TYR A 318 -7.62 -3.50 -1.21
N PHE A 319 -8.01 -2.26 -0.88
CA PHE A 319 -7.85 -1.67 0.45
C PHE A 319 -9.21 -1.27 1.05
N ARG A 320 -9.38 -1.48 2.36
CA ARG A 320 -10.54 -1.03 3.14
C ARG A 320 -10.12 -0.53 4.53
N PRO A 321 -10.87 0.39 5.17
CA PRO A 321 -10.68 0.65 6.59
C PRO A 321 -11.05 -0.58 7.41
N ASN A 322 -10.36 -0.78 8.52
CA ASN A 322 -10.69 -1.81 9.51
C ASN A 322 -11.78 -1.28 10.45
N GLU A 323 -13.02 -1.31 9.96
CA GLU A 323 -14.21 -0.89 10.70
C GLU A 323 -14.46 -1.79 11.91
N GLU A 324 -14.14 -3.08 11.80
CA GLU A 324 -14.28 -4.09 12.84
C GLU A 324 -13.39 -3.80 14.07
N ALA A 325 -12.18 -3.26 13.85
CA ALA A 325 -11.31 -2.81 14.94
C ALA A 325 -11.57 -1.35 15.37
N CYS A 326 -11.91 -0.49 14.41
CA CYS A 326 -11.86 0.96 14.61
C CYS A 326 -12.98 1.70 13.83
N PRO A 327 -14.26 1.56 14.21
CA PRO A 327 -15.39 2.16 13.49
C PRO A 327 -15.25 3.67 13.30
N SER A 328 -14.73 4.37 14.33
CA SER A 328 -14.44 5.80 14.29
C SER A 328 -13.46 6.18 13.16
N PHE A 329 -12.44 5.37 12.88
CA PHE A 329 -11.53 5.64 11.77
C PHE A 329 -12.20 5.41 10.41
N ALA A 330 -13.03 4.37 10.27
CA ALA A 330 -13.81 4.16 9.05
C ALA A 330 -14.75 5.33 8.77
N ARG A 331 -15.47 5.81 9.81
CA ARG A 331 -16.30 7.02 9.76
C ARG A 331 -15.49 8.25 9.33
N TYR A 332 -14.41 8.60 10.03
CA TYR A 332 -13.65 9.80 9.69
C TYR A 332 -12.97 9.74 8.31
N LEU A 333 -12.61 8.54 7.83
CA LEU A 333 -12.08 8.36 6.47
C LEU A 333 -13.17 8.53 5.39
N ARG A 334 -14.41 8.07 5.67
CA ARG A 334 -15.59 8.37 4.84
C ARG A 334 -15.90 9.88 4.81
N GLU A 335 -15.94 10.53 5.97
CA GLU A 335 -16.14 11.99 6.09
C GLU A 335 -15.07 12.78 5.31
N ALA A 336 -13.81 12.31 5.32
CA ALA A 336 -12.71 12.91 4.58
C ALA A 336 -12.89 12.78 3.05
N GLN A 337 -13.23 11.58 2.55
CA GLN A 337 -13.49 11.37 1.13
C GLN A 337 -14.65 12.24 0.64
N GLN A 338 -15.75 12.29 1.40
CA GLN A 338 -16.93 13.13 1.11
C GLN A 338 -16.60 14.62 1.10
N ALA A 339 -15.65 15.07 1.93
CA ALA A 339 -15.14 16.44 1.94
C ALA A 339 -14.19 16.77 0.79
N GLY A 340 -13.77 15.80 -0.04
CA GLY A 340 -12.85 16.00 -1.15
C GLY A 340 -11.38 15.66 -0.87
N VAL A 341 -11.05 15.01 0.27
CA VAL A 341 -9.72 14.43 0.49
C VAL A 341 -9.53 13.26 -0.47
N ARG A 342 -8.43 13.26 -1.24
CA ARG A 342 -8.08 12.13 -2.11
C ARG A 342 -7.65 10.94 -1.26
N VAL A 343 -8.44 9.88 -1.25
CA VAL A 343 -8.12 8.62 -0.56
C VAL A 343 -7.58 7.63 -1.60
N LEU A 344 -6.28 7.34 -1.53
CA LEU A 344 -5.56 6.50 -2.50
C LEU A 344 -4.94 5.29 -1.82
N ALA A 345 -4.81 4.18 -2.55
CA ALA A 345 -4.03 3.03 -2.11
C ALA A 345 -3.12 2.53 -3.24
N ARG A 346 -1.87 2.19 -2.92
CA ARG A 346 -0.88 1.64 -3.86
C ARG A 346 -0.29 0.35 -3.30
N ARG A 347 -0.17 -0.68 -4.13
CA ARG A 347 0.49 -1.94 -3.75
C ARG A 347 1.98 -1.86 -4.04
N VAL A 348 2.78 -2.27 -3.06
CA VAL A 348 4.23 -2.40 -3.20
C VAL A 348 4.58 -3.84 -2.88
N ARG A 349 5.04 -4.55 -3.92
CA ARG A 349 5.59 -5.90 -3.76
C ARG A 349 7.10 -5.84 -3.59
N TRP A 350 7.66 -6.96 -3.14
CA TRP A 350 9.09 -7.11 -2.92
C TRP A 350 9.62 -8.19 -3.85
N GLY A 351 10.74 -7.91 -4.54
CA GLY A 351 11.36 -8.85 -5.47
C GLY A 351 11.79 -10.14 -4.79
N GLU A 352 11.63 -11.26 -5.50
CA GLU A 352 11.94 -12.60 -5.01
C GLU A 352 12.88 -13.32 -5.97
N GLU A 353 13.87 -14.05 -5.43
CA GLU A 353 14.84 -14.81 -6.24
C GLU A 353 14.18 -15.95 -7.05
N ALA A 354 13.00 -16.40 -6.61
CA ALA A 354 12.15 -17.34 -7.34
C ALA A 354 11.50 -16.74 -8.61
N ILE A 355 11.52 -15.41 -8.77
CA ILE A 355 10.94 -14.69 -9.92
C ILE A 355 12.09 -14.20 -10.81
N LYS A 356 12.16 -14.75 -12.03
CA LYS A 356 13.26 -14.51 -12.96
C LYS A 356 13.43 -13.03 -13.30
N GLY A 357 14.53 -12.43 -12.85
CA GLY A 357 14.90 -11.04 -13.13
C GLY A 357 14.65 -10.07 -11.98
N GLU A 358 14.23 -10.55 -10.82
CA GLU A 358 14.00 -9.73 -9.63
C GLU A 358 15.10 -9.92 -8.58
N ALA A 359 15.41 -8.85 -7.84
CA ALA A 359 16.40 -8.86 -6.77
C ALA A 359 15.70 -8.92 -5.40
N LEU A 360 16.24 -9.72 -4.47
CA LEU A 360 15.63 -9.97 -3.17
C LEU A 360 15.42 -8.67 -2.38
N GLY A 361 14.16 -8.38 -2.03
CA GLY A 361 13.82 -7.18 -1.26
C GLY A 361 13.94 -5.86 -2.05
N ALA A 362 13.98 -5.90 -3.38
CA ALA A 362 13.72 -4.71 -4.19
C ALA A 362 12.23 -4.33 -4.11
N ALA A 363 11.92 -3.08 -3.75
CA ALA A 363 10.54 -2.58 -3.74
C ALA A 363 10.08 -2.28 -5.17
N ILE A 364 8.93 -2.82 -5.57
CA ILE A 364 8.37 -2.67 -6.92
C ILE A 364 6.95 -2.11 -6.80
N ASP A 365 6.64 -1.07 -7.57
CA ASP A 365 5.27 -0.58 -7.73
C ASP A 365 4.43 -1.64 -8.45
N ASP A 366 3.37 -2.09 -7.78
CA ASP A 366 2.46 -3.11 -8.28
C ASP A 366 1.05 -2.54 -8.53
N GLY A 367 0.97 -1.21 -8.67
CA GLY A 367 -0.19 -0.48 -9.16
C GLY A 367 -1.15 0.03 -8.06
N PRO A 368 -2.17 0.80 -8.48
CA PRO A 368 -3.22 1.28 -7.58
C PRO A 368 -4.12 0.13 -7.12
N LEU A 369 -4.59 0.21 -5.88
CA LEU A 369 -5.62 -0.66 -5.33
C LEU A 369 -6.95 0.06 -5.26
N ARG A 370 -8.04 -0.67 -5.53
CA ARG A 370 -9.41 -0.18 -5.27
C ARG A 370 -9.53 0.17 -3.78
N VAL A 371 -10.02 1.37 -3.49
CA VAL A 371 -10.34 1.81 -2.12
C VAL A 371 -11.83 1.59 -1.90
N GLU A 372 -12.18 0.74 -0.95
CA GLU A 372 -13.57 0.45 -0.58
C GLU A 372 -13.89 1.11 0.77
N LEU A 373 -14.67 2.20 0.73
CA LEU A 373 -15.12 2.95 1.93
C LEU A 373 -16.63 2.83 2.19
N SER A 374 -17.39 2.11 1.36
CA SER A 374 -18.84 1.94 1.55
C SER A 374 -19.14 1.21 2.86
N GLU A 375 -20.25 1.58 3.51
CA GLU A 375 -20.82 0.74 4.57
C GLU A 375 -21.22 -0.62 3.97
N GLY A 376 -21.14 -1.67 4.78
CA GLY A 376 -21.20 -3.05 4.30
C GLY A 376 -22.59 -3.56 3.91
N SER A 377 -23.18 -3.03 2.84
CA SER A 377 -24.26 -3.69 2.09
C SER A 377 -23.67 -4.49 0.94
N VAL A 378 -23.44 -5.79 1.17
CA VAL A 378 -23.45 -6.78 0.08
C VAL A 378 -24.89 -7.28 0.01
N ASP A 379 -25.62 -6.79 -0.99
CA ASP A 379 -26.94 -7.31 -1.39
C ASP A 379 -26.77 -8.62 -2.19
#